data_AF-A0A3P5XTB6-F1
#
_entry.id   AF-A0A3P5XTB6-F1
#
_cell.length_a   1.000
_cell.length_b   1.000
_cell.length_c   1.000
_cell.angle_alpha   90.00
_cell.angle_beta   90.00
_cell.angle_gamma   90.00
#
_symmetry.space_group_name_H-M   'P 1'
#
loop_
_entity.id
_entity.type
_entity.pdbx_description
1 polymer ?
#
loop_
_entity_poly.entity_id
_entity_poly.type
_entity_poly.pdbx_seq_one_letter_code
_entity_poly.pdbx_strand_id
1 'polypeptide(L)'
;MSKQLMIRNLSDDTFLQLKNLSKQLGYDSFNQFILAQLELIASNNGLTLYDNDFAKELTIIKSTQKQLLENQHQIQINQVALLAKQKEVGELLETWLQFMDEVDAINQRDML
;
A
#
# COMPACT_ATOMS: atom_id res chain seq x y z
N MET A 1 15.33 -8.97 -40.09
CA MET A 1 16.80 -9.13 -40.12
C MET A 1 17.22 -9.75 -38.80
N SER A 2 18.02 -10.82 -38.82
CA SER A 2 18.61 -11.35 -37.58
C SER A 2 19.82 -10.51 -37.19
N LYS A 3 19.95 -10.19 -35.91
CA LYS A 3 21.15 -9.55 -35.34
C LYS A 3 21.93 -10.62 -34.58
N GLN A 4 23.25 -10.54 -34.64
CA GLN A 4 24.15 -11.44 -33.91
C GLN A 4 24.84 -10.68 -32.79
N LEU A 5 25.02 -11.35 -31.65
CA LEU A 5 25.62 -10.79 -30.45
C LEU A 5 26.72 -11.75 -29.98
N MET A 6 27.94 -11.24 -29.81
CA MET A 6 29.10 -12.01 -29.36
C MET A 6 29.48 -11.57 -27.95
N ILE A 7 29.39 -12.48 -26.99
CA ILE A 7 29.80 -12.24 -25.61
C ILE A 7 31.24 -12.74 -25.46
N ARG A 8 32.17 -11.85 -25.08
CA ARG A 8 33.58 -12.15 -24.87
C ARG A 8 33.90 -12.16 -23.38
N ASN A 9 35.01 -12.80 -23.02
CA ASN A 9 35.51 -12.90 -21.63
C ASN A 9 34.54 -13.57 -20.65
N LEU A 10 33.65 -14.43 -21.15
CA LEU A 10 32.85 -15.31 -20.30
C LEU A 10 33.77 -16.43 -19.79
N SER A 11 33.88 -16.60 -18.47
CA SER A 11 34.65 -17.70 -17.91
C SER A 11 33.98 -19.04 -18.22
N ASP A 12 34.78 -20.10 -18.34
CA ASP A 12 34.28 -21.45 -18.59
C ASP A 12 33.31 -21.90 -17.48
N ASP A 13 33.62 -21.55 -16.23
CA ASP A 13 32.76 -21.85 -15.07
C ASP A 13 31.39 -21.17 -15.20
N THR A 14 31.36 -19.87 -15.51
CA THR A 14 30.09 -19.15 -15.68
C THR A 14 29.31 -19.67 -16.88
N PHE A 15 29.99 -19.97 -17.99
CA PHE A 15 29.34 -20.57 -19.16
C PHE A 15 28.69 -21.92 -18.81
N LEU A 16 29.40 -22.79 -18.09
CA LEU A 16 28.89 -24.10 -17.67
C LEU A 16 27.70 -23.96 -16.71
N GLN A 17 27.78 -23.06 -15.74
CA GLN A 17 26.68 -22.77 -14.83
C GLN A 17 25.43 -22.31 -15.57
N LEU A 18 25.56 -21.34 -16.49
CA LEU A 18 24.44 -20.84 -17.29
C LEU A 18 23.86 -21.95 -18.19
N LYS A 19 24.71 -22.80 -18.77
CA LYS A 19 24.26 -23.92 -19.63
C LYS A 19 23.55 -25.02 -18.83
N ASN A 20 23.98 -25.27 -17.60
CA ASN A 20 23.29 -26.19 -16.70
C ASN A 20 21.93 -25.61 -16.27
N LEU A 21 21.91 -24.32 -15.92
CA LEU A 21 20.69 -23.61 -15.57
C LEU A 21 19.67 -23.62 -16.72
N SER A 22 20.12 -23.39 -17.96
CA SER A 22 19.22 -23.42 -19.13
C SER A 22 18.52 -24.78 -19.28
N LYS A 23 19.24 -25.88 -19.02
CA LYS A 23 18.66 -27.23 -19.05
C LYS A 23 17.70 -27.47 -17.88
N GLN A 24 18.08 -27.05 -16.67
CA GLN A 24 17.25 -27.20 -15.47
C GLN A 24 15.91 -26.48 -15.62
N LEU A 25 15.92 -25.32 -16.27
CA LEU A 25 14.72 -24.52 -16.54
C LEU A 25 13.94 -24.99 -17.80
N GLY A 26 14.39 -26.06 -18.47
CA GLY A 26 13.65 -26.69 -19.57
C GLY A 26 13.71 -25.96 -20.91
N TYR A 27 14.73 -25.14 -21.15
CA TYR A 27 14.89 -24.47 -22.45
C TYR A 27 15.42 -25.43 -23.51
N ASP A 28 14.86 -25.33 -24.72
CA ASP A 28 15.24 -26.19 -25.86
C ASP A 28 16.68 -25.93 -26.34
N SER A 29 17.18 -24.70 -26.14
CA SER A 29 18.56 -24.35 -26.45
C SER A 29 19.13 -23.28 -25.52
N PHE A 30 20.46 -23.28 -25.39
CA PHE A 30 21.17 -22.24 -24.65
C PHE A 30 20.95 -20.84 -25.24
N ASN A 31 20.84 -20.72 -26.57
CA ASN A 31 20.55 -19.46 -27.23
C ASN A 31 19.17 -18.93 -26.85
N GLN A 32 18.14 -19.79 -26.81
CA GLN A 32 16.79 -19.39 -26.41
C GLN A 32 16.78 -18.91 -24.95
N PHE A 33 17.52 -19.60 -24.07
CA PHE A 33 17.69 -19.16 -22.68
C PHE A 33 18.32 -17.77 -22.60
N ILE A 34 19.45 -17.53 -23.27
CA ILE A 34 20.11 -16.21 -23.25
C ILE A 34 19.22 -15.12 -23.85
N LEU A 35 18.50 -15.40 -24.94
CA LEU A 35 17.55 -14.46 -25.53
C LEU A 35 16.43 -14.10 -24.53
N ALA A 36 15.83 -15.09 -23.87
CA ALA A 36 14.80 -14.86 -22.87
C ALA A 36 15.32 -13.99 -21.70
N GLN A 37 16.57 -14.19 -21.26
CA GLN A 37 17.17 -13.34 -20.23
C GLN A 37 17.39 -11.90 -20.71
N LEU A 38 17.86 -11.70 -21.95
CA LEU A 38 18.06 -10.35 -22.52
C LEU A 38 16.72 -9.62 -22.72
N GLU A 39 15.68 -10.34 -23.15
CA GLU A 39 14.32 -9.81 -23.27
C GLU A 39 13.76 -9.40 -21.90
N LEU A 40 13.99 -10.21 -20.86
CA LEU A 40 13.64 -9.90 -19.47
C LEU A 40 14.32 -8.61 -18.97
N ILE A 41 15.60 -8.43 -19.26
CA ILE A 41 16.34 -7.21 -18.89
C ILE A 41 15.75 -6.00 -19.62
N ALA A 42 15.47 -6.14 -20.92
CA ALA A 42 14.88 -5.07 -21.72
C ALA A 42 13.46 -4.73 -21.26
N SER A 43 12.61 -5.72 -20.96
CA SER A 43 11.24 -5.51 -20.49
C SER A 43 11.20 -4.90 -19.10
N ASN A 44 12.14 -5.29 -18.24
CA ASN A 44 12.24 -4.76 -16.89
C ASN A 44 12.93 -3.39 -16.85
N ASN A 45 13.51 -2.89 -17.95
CA ASN A 45 14.34 -1.68 -17.93
C ASN A 45 15.45 -1.74 -16.84
N GLY A 46 15.98 -2.94 -16.57
CA GLY A 46 16.85 -3.19 -15.41
C GLY A 46 17.34 -4.63 -15.34
N LEU A 47 18.50 -4.83 -14.72
CA LEU A 47 19.16 -6.16 -14.62
C LEU A 47 18.50 -7.09 -13.61
N THR A 48 17.80 -6.53 -12.63
CA THR A 48 17.15 -7.29 -11.56
C THR A 48 15.74 -6.79 -11.33
N LEU A 49 14.92 -7.61 -10.65
CA LEU A 49 13.58 -7.22 -10.19
C LEU A 49 13.62 -6.03 -9.21
N TYR A 50 14.79 -5.72 -8.62
CA TYR A 50 14.98 -4.64 -7.68
C TYR A 50 15.61 -3.38 -8.31
N ASP A 51 16.23 -3.54 -9.49
CA ASP A 51 16.86 -2.47 -10.26
C ASP A 51 15.95 -1.92 -11.36
N ASN A 52 14.64 -2.14 -11.24
CA ASN A 52 13.66 -1.65 -12.21
C ASN A 52 12.71 -0.61 -11.61
N ASP A 53 12.00 0.09 -12.50
CA ASP A 53 11.05 1.11 -12.11
C ASP A 53 9.88 0.53 -11.29
N PHE A 54 9.57 -0.77 -11.44
CA PHE A 54 8.59 -1.46 -10.61
C PHE A 54 8.99 -1.54 -9.12
N ALA A 55 10.26 -1.79 -8.80
CA ALA A 55 10.73 -1.78 -7.41
C ALA A 55 10.66 -0.38 -6.77
N LYS A 56 10.90 0.67 -7.56
CA LYS A 56 10.72 2.07 -7.11
C LYS A 56 9.26 2.35 -6.82
N GLU A 57 8.37 1.98 -7.73
CA GLU A 57 6.92 2.11 -7.56
C GLU A 57 6.42 1.35 -6.32
N LEU A 58 6.89 0.11 -6.10
CA LEU A 58 6.56 -0.66 -4.89
C LEU A 58 6.99 0.05 -3.60
N THR A 59 8.14 0.71 -3.61
CA THR A 59 8.62 1.48 -2.46
C THR A 59 7.71 2.68 -2.18
N ILE A 60 7.27 3.37 -3.24
CA ILE A 60 6.32 4.50 -3.15
C ILE A 60 4.97 4.02 -2.63
N ILE A 61 4.45 2.91 -3.17
CA ILE A 61 3.19 2.29 -2.72
C ILE A 61 3.27 1.96 -1.23
N LYS A 62 4.37 1.32 -0.78
CA LYS A 62 4.57 0.98 0.63
C LYS A 62 4.57 2.22 1.53
N SER A 63 5.22 3.31 1.12
CA SER A 63 5.21 4.58 1.86
C SER A 63 3.80 5.17 1.94
N THR A 64 3.07 5.15 0.82
CA THR A 64 1.70 5.69 0.74
C THR A 64 0.74 4.88 1.63
N GLN A 65 0.86 3.55 1.64
CA GLN A 65 0.08 2.68 2.52
C GLN A 65 0.35 2.96 3.99
N LYS A 66 1.61 3.23 4.38
CA LYS A 66 1.95 3.60 5.74
C LYS A 66 1.27 4.92 6.15
N GLN A 67 1.34 5.95 5.30
CA GLN A 67 0.68 7.23 5.57
C GLN A 67 -0.84 7.09 5.64
N LEU A 68 -1.44 6.26 4.78
CA LEU A 68 -2.87 5.99 4.81
C LEU A 68 -3.30 5.37 6.14
N LEU A 69 -2.54 4.39 6.64
CA LEU A 69 -2.81 3.74 7.93
C LEU A 69 -2.68 4.72 9.10
N GLU A 70 -1.65 5.56 9.10
CA GLU A 70 -1.47 6.61 10.13
C GLU A 70 -2.66 7.58 10.14
N ASN A 71 -3.11 8.04 8.95
CA ASN A 71 -4.27 8.92 8.83
C ASN A 71 -5.56 8.24 9.28
N GLN A 72 -5.79 6.97 8.90
CA GLN A 72 -6.96 6.21 9.34
C GLN A 72 -6.99 6.06 10.86
N HIS A 73 -5.85 5.79 11.49
CA HIS A 73 -5.76 5.70 12.94
C HIS A 73 -6.13 7.04 13.62
N GLN A 74 -5.62 8.16 13.11
CA GLN A 74 -5.95 9.48 13.63
C GLN A 74 -7.45 9.81 13.47
N ILE A 75 -8.05 9.43 12.33
CA ILE A 75 -9.49 9.59 12.10
C ILE A 75 -10.29 8.79 13.13
N GLN A 76 -9.90 7.55 13.41
CA GLN A 76 -10.59 6.71 14.42
C GLN A 76 -10.51 7.34 15.81
N ILE A 77 -9.34 7.83 16.24
CA ILE A 77 -9.18 8.54 17.51
C ILE A 77 -10.11 9.76 17.57
N ASN A 78 -10.13 10.56 16.52
CA ASN A 78 -10.97 11.76 16.46
C ASN A 78 -12.46 11.41 16.48
N GLN A 79 -12.88 10.32 15.83
CA GLN A 79 -14.26 9.85 15.85
C GLN A 79 -14.70 9.42 17.26
N VAL A 80 -13.85 8.70 17.99
CA VAL A 80 -14.15 8.32 19.38
C VAL A 80 -14.30 9.56 20.25
N ALA A 81 -13.40 10.53 20.11
CA ALA A 81 -13.48 11.80 20.85
C ALA A 81 -14.75 12.59 20.49
N LEU A 82 -15.14 12.62 19.21
CA LEU A 82 -16.35 13.29 18.74
C LEU A 82 -17.61 12.62 19.31
N LEU A 83 -17.67 11.28 19.31
CA LEU A 83 -18.78 10.53 19.89
C LEU A 83 -18.93 10.80 21.40
N ALA A 84 -17.82 10.88 22.12
CA ALA A 84 -17.84 11.22 23.55
C ALA A 84 -18.41 12.63 23.78
N LYS A 85 -17.96 13.63 23.01
CA LYS A 85 -18.50 15.00 23.07
C LYS A 85 -19.98 15.06 22.70
N GLN A 86 -20.39 14.31 21.68
CA GLN A 86 -21.80 14.26 21.27
C GLN A 86 -22.68 13.69 22.37
N LYS A 87 -22.20 12.67 23.09
CA LYS A 87 -22.89 12.11 24.25
C LYS A 87 -23.05 13.15 25.37
N GLU A 88 -21.96 13.84 25.73
CA GLU A 88 -21.97 14.89 26.75
C GLU A 88 -22.96 16.01 26.40
N VAL A 89 -22.95 16.48 25.15
CA VAL A 89 -23.91 17.50 24.68
C VAL A 89 -25.35 16.98 24.74
N GLY A 90 -25.58 15.70 24.42
CA GLY A 90 -26.90 15.07 24.53
C GLY A 90 -27.42 15.08 25.98
N GLU A 91 -26.60 14.67 26.94
CA GLU A 91 -26.95 14.67 28.37
C GLU A 91 -27.24 16.09 28.89
N LEU A 92 -26.45 17.08 28.45
CA LEU A 92 -26.68 18.49 28.79
C LEU A 92 -28.00 19.03 28.21
N LEU A 93 -28.33 18.67 26.97
CA LEU A 93 -29.60 19.06 26.34
C LEU A 93 -30.80 18.43 27.04
N GLU A 94 -30.73 17.14 27.40
CA GLU A 94 -31.78 16.47 28.18
C GLU A 94 -31.99 17.14 29.53
N THR A 95 -30.89 17.47 30.23
CA THR A 95 -30.93 18.20 31.51
C THR A 95 -31.57 19.58 31.34
N TRP A 96 -31.21 20.31 30.29
CA TRP A 96 -31.77 21.63 30.02
C TRP A 96 -33.27 21.57 29.70
N LEU A 97 -33.72 20.57 28.93
CA LEU A 97 -35.14 20.37 28.65
C LEU A 97 -35.93 20.08 29.93
N GLN A 98 -35.42 19.21 30.81
CA GLN A 98 -36.05 18.93 32.10
C GLN A 98 -36.14 20.20 32.96
N PHE A 99 -35.08 21.00 33.02
CA PHE A 99 -35.10 22.28 33.72
C PHE A 99 -36.16 23.23 33.17
N MET A 100 -36.30 23.33 31.84
CA MET A 100 -37.33 24.17 31.22
C MET A 100 -38.75 23.68 31.55
N ASP A 101 -38.99 22.37 31.52
CA ASP A 101 -40.27 21.78 31.91
C ASP A 101 -40.64 22.10 33.37
N GLU A 102 -39.65 22.05 34.27
CA GLU A 102 -39.83 22.41 35.69
C GLU A 102 -40.16 23.90 35.86
N VAL A 103 -39.46 24.78 35.14
CA VAL A 103 -39.72 26.23 35.16
C VAL A 103 -41.14 26.53 34.65
N ASP A 104 -41.56 25.89 33.56
CA ASP A 104 -42.90 26.07 33.01
C ASP A 104 -43.98 25.57 33.97
N ALA A 105 -43.75 24.45 34.65
CA ALA A 105 -44.67 23.92 35.66
C ALA A 105 -44.82 24.86 36.87
N ILE A 106 -43.74 25.51 37.31
CA ILE A 106 -43.77 26.52 38.38
C ILE A 106 -44.58 27.74 37.94
N ASN A 107 -44.30 28.28 36.75
CA ASN A 107 -45.01 29.45 36.23
C ASN A 107 -46.51 29.20 36.07
N GLN A 108 -46.92 27.99 35.68
CA GLN A 108 -48.34 27.62 35.59
C GLN A 108 -49.02 27.52 36.96
N ARG A 109 -48.28 27.11 38.00
CA ARG A 109 -48.78 26.99 39.37
C ARG A 109 -48.97 28.36 40.03
N ASP A 110 -48.12 29.33 39.72
CA ASP A 110 -48.19 30.69 40.28
C ASP A 110 -49.27 31.58 39.62
N MET A 111 -49.91 31.11 38.53
CA MET A 111 -51.01 31.78 37.84
C MET A 111 -52.42 31.33 38.30
N LEU A 112 -52.52 30.37 39.21
CA LEU A 112 -53.77 29.85 39.81
C LEU A 112 -53.97 30.41 41.23
#